data_AF-A0A9E2VWA2-F1
#
_entry.id   AF-A0A9E2VWA2-F1
#
_cell.length_a   1.000
_cell.length_b   1.000
_cell.length_c   1.000
_cell.angle_alpha   90.00
_cell.angle_beta   90.00
_cell.angle_gamma   90.00
#
_symmetry.space_group_name_H-M   'P 1'
#
loop_
_entity.id
_entity.type
_entity.pdbx_description
1 polymer ?
#
loop_
_entity_poly.entity_id
_entity_poly.type
_entity_poly.pdbx_seq_one_letter_code
_entity_poly.pdbx_strand_id
1 'polypeptide(L)'
;MSRRCELTAKGPLVGHKVSHSNIKTKRRFLPNLCNVTFISDALGRNVRLRVSTNALKSVDHNGGLDAYLLKARADLLSPRALELKRQIEKKKAEAPAAKAG
;
A
#
# COMPACT_ATOMS: atom_id res chain seq x y z
N MET A 1 -3.50 14.43 -10.39
CA MET A 1 -3.29 13.38 -9.35
C MET A 1 -3.24 12.00 -9.98
N SER A 2 -2.14 11.26 -9.83
CA SER A 2 -2.06 9.85 -10.25
C SER A 2 -2.94 8.97 -9.35
N ARG A 3 -3.98 8.33 -9.89
CA ARG A 3 -4.79 7.30 -9.19
C ARG A 3 -3.97 6.01 -9.02
N ARG A 4 -2.91 6.07 -8.21
CA ARG A 4 -2.05 4.92 -7.87
C ARG A 4 -2.19 4.57 -6.40
N CYS A 5 -2.12 3.27 -6.10
CA CYS A 5 -2.06 2.75 -4.74
C CYS A 5 -0.67 3.03 -4.14
N GLU A 6 -0.63 3.51 -2.89
CA GLU A 6 0.63 3.84 -2.21
C GLU A 6 1.44 2.62 -1.73
N LEU A 7 0.79 1.45 -1.60
CA LEU A 7 1.41 0.21 -1.11
C LEU A 7 1.79 -0.80 -2.20
N THR A 8 1.06 -0.82 -3.32
CA THR A 8 1.17 -1.88 -4.35
C THR A 8 1.42 -1.35 -5.75
N ALA A 9 1.67 -0.04 -5.90
CA ALA A 9 1.82 0.67 -7.17
C ALA A 9 0.68 0.51 -8.20
N LYS A 10 -0.43 -0.16 -7.84
CA LYS A 10 -1.57 -0.41 -8.73
C LYS A 10 -2.10 0.90 -9.31
N GLY A 11 -2.01 1.04 -10.63
CA GLY A 11 -2.40 2.24 -11.36
C GLY A 11 -3.56 2.00 -12.33
N PRO A 12 -3.99 3.06 -13.03
CA PRO A 12 -4.98 2.96 -14.09
C PRO A 12 -4.43 2.14 -15.25
N LEU A 13 -5.26 1.25 -15.80
CA LEU A 13 -4.97 0.54 -17.04
C LEU A 13 -5.83 1.12 -18.16
N VAL A 14 -5.29 1.11 -19.38
CA VAL A 14 -6.03 1.50 -20.59
C VAL A 14 -6.31 0.24 -21.39
N GLY A 15 -7.54 0.11 -21.88
CA GLY A 15 -7.91 -0.99 -22.77
C GLY A 15 -9.18 -0.69 -23.53
N HIS A 16 -9.84 -1.75 -24.01
CA HIS A 16 -11.05 -1.64 -24.80
C HIS A 16 -12.23 -2.36 -24.15
N LYS A 17 -13.42 -1.80 -24.29
CA LYS A 17 -14.67 -2.55 -24.20
C LYS A 17 -14.91 -3.16 -25.58
N VAL A 18 -15.03 -4.48 -25.65
CA VAL A 18 -15.29 -5.22 -26.90
C VAL A 18 -16.76 -5.64 -26.87
N SER A 19 -17.54 -5.27 -27.89
CA SER A 19 -18.92 -5.75 -28.03
C SER A 19 -18.95 -7.17 -28.60
N HIS A 20 -20.11 -7.81 -28.58
CA HIS A 20 -20.31 -9.11 -29.22
C HIS A 20 -19.94 -9.10 -30.72
N SER A 21 -20.18 -7.98 -31.41
CA SER A 21 -19.76 -7.73 -32.79
C SER A 21 -18.30 -7.27 -32.94
N ASN A 22 -17.47 -7.45 -31.92
CA ASN A 22 -16.05 -7.04 -31.88
C ASN A 22 -15.77 -5.55 -32.08
N ILE A 23 -16.75 -4.67 -31.84
CA ILE A 23 -16.53 -3.22 -31.87
C ILE A 23 -15.75 -2.81 -30.61
N LYS A 24 -14.57 -2.22 -30.81
CA LYS A 24 -13.65 -1.85 -29.73
C LYS A 24 -13.79 -0.38 -29.35
N THR A 25 -14.31 -0.09 -28.16
CA THR A 25 -14.37 1.28 -27.61
C THR A 25 -13.29 1.48 -26.55
N LYS A 26 -12.50 2.56 -26.62
CA LYS A 26 -11.45 2.86 -25.62
C LYS A 26 -12.08 3.10 -24.23
N ARG A 27 -11.52 2.49 -23.18
CA ARG A 27 -11.92 2.69 -21.77
C ARG A 27 -10.69 2.70 -20.86
N ARG A 28 -10.82 3.39 -19.72
CA ARG A 28 -9.86 3.33 -18.61
C ARG A 28 -10.41 2.44 -17.48
N PHE A 29 -9.57 1.53 -16.98
CA PHE A 29 -9.84 0.74 -15.78
C PHE A 29 -9.15 1.41 -14.60
N LEU A 30 -9.94 1.81 -13.61
CA LEU A 30 -9.46 2.52 -12.44
C LEU A 30 -9.41 1.57 -11.24
N PRO A 31 -8.33 1.60 -10.44
CA PRO A 31 -8.30 0.87 -9.18
C PRO A 31 -9.32 1.47 -8.21
N ASN A 32 -9.98 0.60 -7.43
CA ASN A 32 -10.82 1.03 -6.32
C ASN A 32 -9.91 1.50 -5.16
N LEU A 33 -9.71 2.82 -5.06
CA LEU A 33 -8.84 3.47 -4.08
C LEU A 33 -9.68 4.05 -2.94
N CYS A 34 -9.35 3.67 -1.72
CA CYS A 34 -9.94 4.18 -0.48
C CYS A 34 -8.88 4.93 0.33
N ASN A 35 -9.28 6.00 1.01
CA ASN A 35 -8.44 6.66 2.00
C ASN A 35 -8.67 5.95 3.34
N VAL A 36 -7.64 5.31 3.88
CA VAL A 36 -7.73 4.54 5.13
C VAL A 36 -6.65 5.01 6.09
N THR A 37 -6.99 5.02 7.37
CA THR A 37 -6.04 5.30 8.45
C THR A 37 -5.57 3.96 9.01
N PHE A 38 -4.28 3.70 8.93
CA PHE A 38 -3.65 2.57 9.57
C PHE A 38 -3.00 3.00 10.89
N ILE A 39 -2.96 2.09 11.85
CA ILE A 39 -2.22 2.25 13.09
C ILE A 39 -0.87 1.55 12.89
N SER A 40 0.22 2.25 13.18
CA SER A 40 1.58 1.67 13.19
C SER A 40 2.01 1.51 14.63
N ASP A 41 2.23 0.28 15.06
CA ASP A 41 2.63 -0.08 16.42
C ASP A 41 4.11 0.26 16.65
N ALA A 42 4.94 0.07 15.63
CA ALA A 42 6.38 0.39 15.68
C ALA A 42 6.65 1.90 15.82
N LEU A 43 5.74 2.74 15.30
CA LEU A 43 5.85 4.20 15.34
C LEU A 43 4.89 4.86 16.34
N GLY A 44 3.95 4.11 16.91
CA GLY A 44 2.91 4.61 17.82
C GLY A 44 2.02 5.70 17.20
N ARG A 45 1.83 5.71 15.87
CA ARG A 45 1.13 6.80 15.18
C ARG A 45 0.16 6.33 14.11
N ASN A 46 -0.83 7.18 13.84
CA ASN A 46 -1.81 6.97 12.79
C ASN A 46 -1.27 7.46 11.44
N VAL A 47 -1.28 6.58 10.44
CA VAL A 47 -0.83 6.87 9.08
C VAL A 47 -2.02 6.82 8.14
N ARG A 48 -2.35 7.96 7.53
CA ARG A 48 -3.35 8.02 6.46
C ARG A 48 -2.69 7.74 5.12
N LEU A 49 -3.16 6.68 4.45
CA LEU A 49 -2.68 6.27 3.13
C LEU A 49 -3.86 6.09 2.17
N ARG A 50 -3.56 6.27 0.89
CA ARG A 50 -4.50 6.00 -0.18
C ARG A 50 -4.20 4.65 -0.82
N VAL A 51 -5.08 3.70 -0.56
CA VAL A 51 -4.84 2.27 -0.77
C VAL A 51 -5.92 1.63 -1.62
N SER A 52 -5.52 0.66 -2.44
CA SER A 52 -6.49 -0.18 -3.14
C SER A 52 -7.15 -1.18 -2.19
N THR A 53 -8.39 -1.57 -2.44
CA THR A 53 -9.09 -2.58 -1.64
C THR A 53 -8.37 -3.93 -1.56
N ASN A 54 -7.66 -4.32 -2.62
CA ASN A 54 -6.84 -5.53 -2.59
C ASN A 54 -5.62 -5.36 -1.66
N ALA A 55 -4.99 -4.18 -1.67
CA ALA A 55 -3.90 -3.89 -0.74
C ALA A 55 -4.35 -3.90 0.73
N LEU A 56 -5.57 -3.41 1.02
CA LEU A 56 -6.16 -3.50 2.37
C LEU A 56 -6.22 -4.96 2.84
N LYS A 57 -6.79 -5.85 2.02
CA LYS A 57 -6.83 -7.29 2.32
C LYS A 57 -5.43 -7.89 2.56
N SER A 58 -4.43 -7.46 1.79
CA SER A 58 -3.05 -7.92 1.97
C SER A 58 -2.41 -7.43 3.27
N VAL A 59 -2.74 -6.21 3.71
CA VAL A 59 -2.27 -5.66 4.99
C VAL A 59 -2.89 -6.44 6.15
N ASP A 60 -4.20 -6.69 6.09
CA ASP A 60 -4.92 -7.46 7.11
C ASP A 60 -4.39 -8.90 7.21
N HIS A 61 -4.20 -9.56 6.05
CA HIS A 61 -3.63 -10.91 6.00
C HIS A 61 -2.20 -10.98 6.58
N ASN A 62 -1.42 -9.90 6.45
CA ASN A 62 -0.06 -9.85 6.98
C ASN A 62 0.00 -9.45 8.46
N GLY A 63 -1.15 -9.18 9.10
CA GLY A 63 -1.22 -8.83 10.52
C GLY A 63 -0.87 -7.36 10.81
N GLY A 64 -1.13 -6.44 9.87
CA GLY A 64 -0.98 -5.00 10.09
C GLY A 64 0.01 -4.31 9.15
N LEU A 65 0.05 -2.97 9.24
CA LEU A 65 0.82 -2.13 8.32
C LEU A 65 2.33 -2.39 8.43
N ASP A 66 2.84 -2.51 9.66
CA ASP A 66 4.28 -2.64 9.91
C ASP A 66 4.83 -3.97 9.39
N ALA A 67 4.11 -5.07 9.65
CA ALA A 67 4.45 -6.39 9.15
C ALA A 67 4.41 -6.45 7.62
N TYR A 68 3.43 -5.77 7.00
CA TYR A 68 3.35 -5.64 5.55
C TYR A 68 4.55 -4.86 4.98
N LEU A 69 4.88 -3.70 5.54
CA LEU A 69 5.96 -2.85 5.05
C LEU A 69 7.35 -3.50 5.16
N LEU A 70 7.58 -4.29 6.22
CA LEU A 70 8.83 -5.06 6.37
C LEU A 70 9.01 -6.11 5.26
N LYS A 71 7.92 -6.77 4.85
CA LYS A 71 7.94 -7.79 3.78
C LYS A 71 7.85 -7.18 2.37
N ALA A 72 7.31 -5.98 2.24
CA ALA A 72 7.06 -5.35 0.96
C ALA A 72 8.37 -4.98 0.22
N ARG A 73 8.36 -5.13 -1.10
CA ARG A 73 9.47 -4.73 -1.99
C ARG A 73 9.46 -3.21 -2.18
N ALA A 74 10.65 -2.60 -2.21
CA ALA A 74 10.80 -1.16 -2.34
C ALA A 74 10.19 -0.59 -3.63
N ASP A 75 10.27 -1.34 -4.73
CA ASP A 75 9.83 -0.90 -6.06
C ASP A 75 8.31 -0.68 -6.18
N LEU A 76 7.53 -1.31 -5.29
CA LEU A 76 6.07 -1.24 -5.30
C LEU A 76 5.52 -0.14 -4.40
N LEU A 77 6.37 0.43 -3.54
CA LEU A 77 5.99 1.41 -2.53
C LEU A 77 6.09 2.82 -3.10
N SER A 78 5.14 3.67 -2.73
CA SER A 78 5.25 5.11 -3.00
C SER A 78 6.40 5.75 -2.19
N PRO A 79 6.89 6.95 -2.57
CA PRO A 79 7.94 7.63 -1.83
C PRO A 79 7.63 7.79 -0.34
N ARG A 80 6.38 8.14 0.00
CA ARG A 80 5.90 8.23 1.37
C ARG A 80 5.94 6.88 2.10
N ALA A 81 5.55 5.81 1.42
CA ALA A 81 5.57 4.46 1.99
C ALA A 81 7.00 3.92 2.17
N LEU A 82 7.94 4.33 1.32
CA LEU A 82 9.37 4.04 1.49
C LEU A 82 9.96 4.75 2.70
N GLU A 83 9.61 6.02 2.92
CA GLU A 83 10.01 6.76 4.12
C GLU A 83 9.48 6.08 5.39
N LEU A 84 8.21 5.63 5.36
CA LEU A 84 7.62 4.88 6.47
C LEU A 84 8.36 3.59 6.76
N LYS A 85 8.68 2.81 5.71
CA LYS A 85 9.45 1.57 5.85
C LYS A 85 10.80 1.83 6.52
N ARG A 86 11.55 2.83 6.06
CA ARG A 86 12.85 3.20 6.65
C ARG A 86 12.72 3.62 8.11
N GLN A 87 11.68 4.37 8.46
CA GLN A 87 11.43 4.79 9.84
C GLN A 87 11.11 3.61 10.75
N ILE A 88 10.33 2.63 10.26
CA ILE A 88 10.01 1.39 10.98
C ILE A 88 11.28 0.55 11.18
N GLU A 89 12.10 0.37 10.13
CA GLU A 89 13.37 -0.37 10.21
C GLU A 89 14.31 0.28 11.23
N LYS A 90 14.46 1.61 11.20
CA LYS A 90 15.27 2.35 12.18
C LYS A 90 14.75 2.17 13.60
N LYS A 91 13.44 2.34 13.82
CA LYS A 91 12.85 2.18 15.16
C LYS A 91 12.93 0.76 15.70
N LYS A 92 12.81 -0.25 14.83
CA LYS A 92 12.97 -1.65 15.21
C LYS A 92 14.42 -1.98 15.57
N ALA A 93 15.39 -1.36 14.91
CA ALA A 93 16.82 -1.49 15.25
C ALA A 93 17.19 -0.79 16.57
N GLU A 94 16.49 0.29 16.93
CA GLU A 94 16.63 0.99 18.22
C GLU A 94 15.91 0.27 19.38
N ALA A 95 14.97 -0.64 19.10
CA ALA A 95 14.15 -1.31 20.10
C ALA A 95 14.73 -2.55 20.84
N PRO A 96 15.96 -3.07 20.63
CA PRO A 96 16.38 -4.30 21.33
C PRO A 96 16.73 -4.10 22.82
N ALA A 97 16.50 -2.93 23.43
CA ALA A 97 16.93 -2.64 24.80
C ALA A 97 15.87 -2.75 25.91
N ALA A 98 14.58 -2.99 25.61
CA ALA A 98 13.50 -2.78 26.60
C ALA A 98 12.71 -4.04 27.03
N LYS A 99 13.27 -5.25 26.92
CA LYS A 99 12.65 -6.47 27.48
C LYS A 99 13.66 -7.35 28.21
N ALA A 100 14.13 -6.87 29.36
CA ALA A 100 14.60 -7.69 30.47
C ALA A 100 14.26 -6.93 31.76
N GLY A 101 13.27 -7.43 32.50
CA GLY A 101 12.74 -6.86 33.74
C GLY A 101 11.57 -7.67 34.24
#